data_AF-A8UUQ7-F1
#
_entry.id   AF-A8UUQ7-F1
#
_cell.length_a   1.000
_cell.length_b   1.000
_cell.length_c   1.000
_cell.angle_alpha   90.00
_cell.angle_beta   90.00
_cell.angle_gamma   90.00
#
_symmetry.space_group_name_H-M   'P 1'
#
loop_
_entity.id
_entity.type
_entity.pdbx_description
1 polymer ?
#
loop_
_entity_poly.entity_id
_entity_poly.type
_entity_poly.pdbx_seq_one_letter_code
_entity_poly.pdbx_strand_id
1 'polypeptide(L)'
;MSTWGLIKTVFFSGLTVIFFFVIWIKNPFAPHHEYEIPEEAEKIINDPKAAVEGRELFKQNCASCHSLRYDGIYLMSVTAKPEWAQIEKTHGKPILEMKDGKPVVRGYFVPRDVYESVAIADLQGLKASFGKIPPDLSTLYLARGAGYLYQFIADPQKVLPGTTMPKLFFPEYDKEAPQKVAKIVAYMRSVNEPPPGEKAKRALMGVVTIGYFIAMGALLWIYRKKIASQMGH
;
A
#
# COMPACT_ATOMS: atom_id res chain seq x y z
N MET A 1 -40.15 -28.95 -6.28
CA MET A 1 -39.68 -28.03 -7.33
C MET A 1 -39.92 -28.69 -8.68
N SER A 2 -40.54 -28.00 -9.64
CA SER A 2 -40.61 -28.51 -11.02
C SER A 2 -39.23 -28.41 -11.67
N THR A 3 -38.95 -29.29 -12.64
CA THR A 3 -37.71 -29.27 -13.43
C THR A 3 -37.46 -27.91 -14.09
N TRP A 4 -38.52 -27.25 -14.57
CA TRP A 4 -38.48 -25.88 -15.10
C TRP A 4 -38.09 -24.82 -14.06
N GLY A 5 -38.58 -24.96 -12.82
CA GLY A 5 -38.20 -24.09 -11.71
C GLY A 5 -36.72 -24.22 -11.35
N LEU A 6 -36.19 -25.44 -11.36
CA LEU A 6 -34.77 -25.70 -11.12
C LEU A 6 -33.89 -25.04 -12.19
N ILE A 7 -34.26 -25.17 -13.47
CA ILE A 7 -33.54 -24.54 -14.60
C ILE A 7 -33.48 -23.03 -14.43
N LYS A 8 -34.62 -22.38 -14.11
CA LYS A 8 -34.65 -20.93 -13.86
C LYS A 8 -33.76 -20.53 -12.70
N THR A 9 -33.83 -21.23 -11.57
CA THR A 9 -33.00 -20.91 -10.39
C THR A 9 -31.52 -21.00 -10.72
N VAL A 10 -31.09 -22.07 -11.41
CA VAL A 10 -29.69 -22.25 -11.79
C VAL A 10 -29.25 -21.18 -12.79
N PHE A 11 -30.06 -20.88 -13.81
CA PHE A 11 -29.75 -19.88 -14.82
C PHE A 11 -29.55 -18.48 -14.21
N PHE A 12 -30.52 -17.99 -13.43
CA PHE A 12 -30.43 -16.65 -12.85
C PHE A 12 -29.34 -16.54 -11.76
N SER A 13 -29.18 -17.58 -10.93
CA SER A 13 -28.11 -17.60 -9.92
C SER A 13 -26.73 -17.65 -10.56
N GLY A 14 -26.54 -18.52 -11.56
CA GLY A 14 -25.28 -18.65 -12.28
C GLY A 14 -24.90 -17.37 -13.01
N LEU A 15 -25.84 -16.75 -13.73
CA LEU A 15 -25.62 -15.47 -14.40
C LEU A 15 -25.19 -14.38 -13.41
N THR A 16 -25.85 -14.33 -12.25
CA THR A 16 -25.55 -13.35 -11.19
C THR A 16 -24.16 -13.56 -10.60
N VAL A 17 -23.79 -14.81 -10.30
CA VAL A 17 -22.45 -15.15 -9.78
C VAL A 17 -21.37 -14.79 -10.80
N ILE A 18 -21.55 -15.11 -12.08
CA ILE A 18 -20.59 -14.77 -13.14
C ILE A 18 -20.48 -13.24 -13.28
N PHE A 19 -21.60 -12.53 -13.29
CA PHE A 19 -21.64 -11.07 -13.38
C PHE A 19 -20.84 -10.42 -12.24
N PHE A 20 -21.09 -10.82 -10.98
CA PHE A 20 -20.35 -10.27 -9.85
C PHE A 20 -18.89 -10.73 -9.79
N PHE A 21 -18.59 -11.96 -10.23
CA PHE A 21 -17.20 -12.42 -10.35
C PHE A 21 -16.40 -11.55 -11.33
N VAL A 22 -16.99 -11.26 -12.50
CA VAL A 22 -16.37 -10.42 -13.53
C VAL A 22 -16.17 -8.99 -13.03
N ILE A 23 -17.15 -8.42 -12.31
CA ILE A 23 -17.08 -7.03 -11.85
C ILE A 23 -16.16 -6.86 -10.64
N TRP A 24 -16.16 -7.78 -9.68
CA TRP A 24 -15.47 -7.59 -8.41
C TRP A 24 -14.11 -8.30 -8.30
N ILE A 25 -13.91 -9.43 -8.98
CA ILE A 25 -12.71 -10.26 -8.78
C ILE A 25 -11.76 -10.13 -9.96
N LYS A 26 -12.23 -10.49 -11.16
CA LYS A 26 -11.38 -10.48 -12.35
C LYS A 26 -12.20 -10.09 -13.56
N ASN A 27 -12.04 -8.84 -13.99
CA ASN A 27 -12.59 -8.35 -15.24
C ASN A 27 -11.62 -8.64 -16.39
N PRO A 28 -11.87 -9.67 -17.24
CA PRO A 28 -10.99 -10.00 -18.35
C PRO A 28 -11.05 -8.96 -19.48
N PHE A 29 -12.03 -8.06 -19.46
CA PHE A 29 -12.22 -7.03 -20.49
C PHE A 29 -11.51 -5.71 -20.17
N ALA A 30 -11.02 -5.54 -18.93
CA ALA A 30 -10.24 -4.37 -18.55
C ALA A 30 -8.76 -4.61 -18.86
N PRO A 31 -8.04 -3.64 -19.45
CA PRO A 31 -6.60 -3.75 -19.65
C PRO A 31 -5.89 -3.69 -18.30
N HIS A 32 -5.22 -4.77 -17.92
CA HIS A 32 -4.35 -4.83 -16.75
C HIS A 32 -2.91 -4.90 -17.23
N HIS A 33 -2.10 -3.92 -16.87
CA HIS A 33 -0.65 -4.01 -17.06
C HIS A 33 -0.05 -4.61 -15.80
N GLU A 34 0.31 -5.88 -15.86
CA GLU A 34 1.08 -6.54 -14.80
C GLU A 34 2.57 -6.27 -15.03
N TYR A 35 3.25 -5.84 -13.98
CA TYR A 35 4.68 -5.59 -13.98
C TYR A 35 5.35 -6.71 -13.22
N GLU A 36 6.07 -7.57 -13.95
CA GLU A 36 6.77 -8.70 -13.35
C GLU A 36 7.91 -8.22 -12.45
N ILE A 37 8.10 -8.93 -11.34
CA ILE A 37 9.19 -8.71 -10.39
C ILE A 37 10.09 -9.94 -10.45
N PRO A 38 11.41 -9.78 -10.60
CA PRO A 38 12.33 -10.90 -10.45
C PRO A 38 12.18 -11.58 -9.08
N GLU A 39 12.23 -12.91 -9.03
CA GLU A 39 11.97 -13.68 -7.79
C GLU A 39 12.84 -13.24 -6.60
N GLU A 40 14.10 -12.89 -6.86
CA GLU A 40 15.03 -12.37 -5.83
C GLU A 40 14.54 -11.03 -5.26
N ALA A 41 14.09 -10.11 -6.11
CA ALA A 41 13.55 -8.82 -5.69
C ALA A 41 12.23 -9.00 -4.93
N GLU A 42 11.39 -9.94 -5.34
CA GLU A 42 10.14 -10.26 -4.63
C GLU A 42 10.42 -10.76 -3.21
N LYS A 43 11.41 -11.64 -3.03
CA LYS A 43 11.83 -12.10 -1.68
C LYS A 43 12.27 -10.93 -0.79
N ILE A 44 13.06 -9.99 -1.34
CA ILE A 44 13.50 -8.79 -0.61
C ILE A 44 12.31 -7.88 -0.26
N ILE A 45 11.37 -7.66 -1.19
CA ILE A 45 10.17 -6.82 -0.97
C ILE A 45 9.27 -7.39 0.13
N ASN A 46 9.29 -8.71 0.34
CA ASN A 46 8.54 -9.39 1.39
C ASN A 46 9.28 -9.48 2.73
N ASP A 47 10.57 -9.14 2.80
CA ASP A 47 11.36 -9.21 4.03
C ASP A 47 11.20 -7.94 4.90
N PRO A 48 10.69 -8.05 6.14
CA PRO A 48 10.60 -6.91 7.05
C PRO A 48 11.95 -6.26 7.39
N LYS A 49 13.07 -7.02 7.36
CA LYS A 49 14.40 -6.45 7.64
C LYS A 49 14.86 -5.53 6.51
N ALA A 50 14.54 -5.90 5.26
CA ALA A 50 14.85 -5.10 4.08
C ALA A 50 14.20 -3.71 4.12
N ALA A 51 13.03 -3.58 4.77
CA ALA A 51 12.36 -2.29 4.93
C ALA A 51 13.15 -1.28 5.79
N VAL A 52 13.92 -1.75 6.78
CA VAL A 52 14.74 -0.86 7.63
C VAL A 52 15.89 -0.26 6.81
N GLU A 53 16.59 -1.09 6.04
CA GLU A 53 17.65 -0.63 5.13
C GLU A 53 17.07 0.22 3.99
N GLY A 54 15.91 -0.18 3.46
CA GLY A 54 15.17 0.54 2.43
C GLY A 54 14.80 1.96 2.83
N ARG A 55 14.51 2.19 4.12
CA ARG A 55 14.25 3.54 4.65
C ARG A 55 15.46 4.44 4.54
N GLU A 56 16.65 3.95 4.89
CA GLU A 56 17.87 4.75 4.80
C GLU A 56 18.26 4.99 3.33
N LEU A 57 18.13 3.98 2.47
CA LEU A 57 18.29 4.14 1.02
C LEU A 57 17.33 5.19 0.45
N PHE A 58 16.08 5.21 0.91
CA PHE A 58 15.09 6.20 0.49
C PHE A 58 15.50 7.62 0.92
N LYS A 59 15.95 7.82 2.15
CA LYS A 59 16.43 9.14 2.61
C LYS A 59 17.61 9.63 1.79
N GLN A 60 18.54 8.73 1.45
CA GLN A 60 19.75 9.08 0.73
C GLN A 60 19.49 9.42 -0.75
N ASN A 61 18.55 8.72 -1.39
CA ASN A 61 18.38 8.80 -2.85
C ASN A 61 17.09 9.48 -3.30
N CYS A 62 16.04 9.47 -2.47
CA CYS A 62 14.69 9.91 -2.86
C CYS A 62 14.24 11.18 -2.13
N ALA A 63 14.66 11.37 -0.87
CA ALA A 63 14.21 12.50 -0.04
C ALA A 63 14.73 13.87 -0.49
N SER A 64 15.62 13.93 -1.49
CA SER A 64 16.00 15.19 -2.13
C SER A 64 14.84 15.82 -2.93
N CYS A 65 13.94 14.99 -3.46
CA CYS A 65 12.86 15.42 -4.36
C CYS A 65 11.47 14.96 -3.90
N HIS A 66 11.37 13.87 -3.14
CA HIS A 66 10.09 13.30 -2.70
C HIS A 66 9.93 13.37 -1.19
N SER A 67 8.71 13.67 -0.73
CA SER A 67 8.30 13.41 0.64
C SER A 67 7.66 12.03 0.76
N LEU A 68 7.72 11.46 1.96
CA LEU A 68 6.96 10.29 2.39
C LEU A 68 6.42 10.59 3.79
N ARG A 69 5.45 11.50 3.84
CA ARG A 69 4.97 12.16 5.07
C ARG A 69 4.38 11.20 6.08
N TYR A 70 3.77 10.09 5.66
CA TYR A 70 3.19 9.11 6.58
C TYR A 70 4.24 8.35 7.42
N ASP A 71 5.51 8.39 7.03
CA ASP A 71 6.64 7.91 7.85
C ASP A 71 7.58 9.06 8.29
N GLY A 72 7.09 10.31 8.18
CA GLY A 72 7.79 11.50 8.63
C GLY A 72 9.03 11.86 7.82
N ILE A 73 9.10 11.42 6.55
CA ILE A 73 10.17 11.82 5.65
C ILE A 73 9.72 13.01 4.81
N TYR A 74 10.50 14.07 4.83
CA TYR A 74 10.27 15.31 4.10
C TYR A 74 11.46 15.62 3.21
N LEU A 75 11.33 16.66 2.38
CA LEU A 75 12.43 17.12 1.55
C LEU A 75 13.64 17.48 2.40
N MET A 76 14.83 17.01 2.00
CA MET A 76 16.06 17.28 2.73
C MET A 76 16.28 18.79 2.95
N SER A 77 15.96 19.60 1.94
CA SER A 77 16.08 21.07 2.00
C SER A 77 15.11 21.70 3.01
N VAL A 78 13.93 21.10 3.20
CA VAL A 78 12.94 21.53 4.20
C VAL A 78 13.38 21.10 5.60
N THR A 79 13.86 19.87 5.75
CA THR A 79 14.34 19.37 7.06
C THR A 79 15.60 20.09 7.55
N ALA A 80 16.37 20.70 6.65
CA ALA A 80 17.56 21.48 6.97
C ALA A 80 17.23 22.90 7.49
N LYS A 81 15.97 23.34 7.42
CA LYS A 81 15.57 24.67 7.89
C LYS A 81 15.59 24.74 9.43
N PRO A 82 16.10 25.84 10.02
CA PRO A 82 16.21 25.96 11.47
C PRO A 82 14.86 25.89 12.19
N GLU A 83 13.78 26.34 11.56
CA GLU A 83 12.42 26.30 12.10
C GLU A 83 11.77 24.90 12.04
N TRP A 84 12.31 23.96 11.26
CA TRP A 84 11.67 22.66 11.01
C TRP A 84 11.47 21.86 12.30
N ALA A 85 12.48 21.81 13.16
CA ALA A 85 12.40 21.10 14.45
C ALA A 85 11.31 21.67 15.37
N GLN A 86 10.99 22.96 15.26
CA GLN A 86 9.90 23.56 16.01
C GLN A 86 8.55 23.19 15.41
N ILE A 87 8.43 23.20 14.08
CA ILE A 87 7.19 22.82 13.36
C ILE A 87 6.81 21.37 13.66
N GLU A 88 7.79 20.45 13.67
CA GLU A 88 7.54 19.06 14.04
C GLU A 88 6.99 18.93 15.46
N LYS A 89 7.47 19.75 16.39
CA LYS A 89 7.01 19.72 17.79
C LYS A 89 5.63 20.36 17.98
N THR A 90 5.31 21.43 17.24
CA THR A 90 4.06 22.19 17.44
C THR A 90 2.90 21.67 16.60
N HIS A 91 3.17 21.25 15.37
CA HIS A 91 2.15 20.83 14.40
C HIS A 91 2.25 19.35 14.02
N GLY A 92 3.38 18.70 14.33
CA GLY A 92 3.59 17.29 14.03
C GLY A 92 2.83 16.37 14.98
N LYS A 93 2.27 15.30 14.41
CA LYS A 93 1.74 14.16 15.18
C LYS A 93 2.81 13.06 15.22
N PRO A 94 3.15 12.50 16.39
CA PRO A 94 4.20 11.49 16.47
C PRO A 94 3.78 10.23 15.71
N ILE A 95 4.67 9.75 14.87
CA ILE A 95 4.57 8.45 14.20
C ILE A 95 5.27 7.44 15.09
N LEU A 96 4.48 6.48 15.58
CA LEU A 96 4.93 5.50 16.55
C LEU A 96 5.36 4.22 15.84
N GLU A 97 6.53 3.73 16.22
CA GLU A 97 7.02 2.40 15.89
C GLU A 97 7.08 1.57 17.17
N MET A 98 6.63 0.32 17.10
CA MET A 98 6.79 -0.61 18.20
C MET A 98 8.18 -1.23 18.16
N LYS A 99 9.04 -0.85 19.11
CA LYS A 99 10.37 -1.43 19.30
C LYS A 99 10.44 -2.08 20.68
N ASP A 100 10.77 -3.38 20.72
CA ASP A 100 10.85 -4.16 21.96
C ASP A 100 9.58 -4.07 22.83
N GLY A 101 8.41 -4.06 22.19
CA GLY A 101 7.11 -3.95 22.86
C GLY A 101 6.76 -2.56 23.39
N LYS A 102 7.59 -1.54 23.13
CA LYS A 102 7.35 -0.16 23.54
C LYS A 102 7.16 0.76 22.33
N PRO A 103 6.23 1.74 22.39
CA PRO A 103 6.10 2.75 21.35
C PRO A 103 7.29 3.71 21.40
N VAL A 104 7.99 3.86 20.28
CA VAL A 104 9.08 4.80 20.08
C VAL A 104 8.67 5.76 18.97
N VAL A 105 8.97 7.05 19.14
CA VAL A 105 8.73 8.05 18.09
C VAL A 105 9.76 7.86 16.98
N ARG A 106 9.30 7.47 15.78
CA ARG A 106 10.14 7.30 14.59
C ARG A 106 10.29 8.60 13.78
N GLY A 107 9.27 9.46 13.86
CA GLY A 107 9.20 10.74 13.16
C GLY A 107 7.89 11.46 13.47
N TYR A 108 7.62 12.57 12.79
CA TYR A 108 6.40 13.35 12.95
C TYR A 108 5.65 13.49 11.63
N PHE A 109 4.35 13.25 11.65
CA PHE A 109 3.45 13.61 10.57
C PHE A 109 3.00 15.06 10.75
N VAL A 110 3.53 15.93 9.91
CA VAL A 110 3.11 17.32 9.72
C VAL A 110 1.96 17.37 8.69
N PRO A 111 0.84 18.06 9.01
CA PRO A 111 -0.25 18.32 8.08
C PRO A 111 0.22 18.94 6.76
N ARG A 112 -0.53 18.68 5.69
CA ARG A 112 -0.14 19.07 4.32
C ARG A 112 0.02 20.57 4.17
N ASP A 113 -0.95 21.33 4.66
CA ASP A 113 -1.00 22.79 4.64
C ASP A 113 0.19 23.42 5.38
N VAL A 114 0.52 22.90 6.56
CA VAL A 114 1.68 23.36 7.34
C VAL A 114 2.99 23.01 6.64
N TYR A 115 3.11 21.80 6.09
CA TYR A 115 4.29 21.41 5.34
C TYR A 115 4.47 22.28 4.09
N GLU A 116 3.41 22.43 3.28
CA GLU A 116 3.46 23.20 2.05
C GLU A 116 3.78 24.68 2.30
N SER A 117 3.31 25.28 3.41
CA SER A 117 3.61 26.68 3.75
C SER A 117 5.09 26.94 4.06
N VAL A 118 5.77 25.93 4.61
CA VAL A 118 7.21 26.00 4.93
C VAL A 118 8.04 25.58 3.72
N ALA A 119 7.54 24.66 2.91
CA ALA A 119 8.23 24.11 1.75
C ALA A 119 7.99 24.88 0.44
N ILE A 120 7.25 26.01 0.44
CA ILE A 120 6.83 26.72 -0.80
C ILE A 120 8.00 26.93 -1.76
N ALA A 121 9.09 27.50 -1.29
CA ALA A 121 10.26 27.81 -2.13
C ALA A 121 10.90 26.54 -2.72
N ASP A 122 11.05 25.50 -1.90
CA ASP A 122 11.62 24.21 -2.28
C ASP A 122 10.76 23.52 -3.35
N LEU A 123 9.45 23.48 -3.12
CA LEU A 123 8.48 22.89 -4.05
C LEU A 123 8.42 23.67 -5.36
N GLN A 124 8.52 25.00 -5.33
CA GLN A 124 8.60 25.82 -6.53
C GLN A 124 9.90 25.57 -7.30
N GLY A 125 11.04 25.43 -6.60
CA GLY A 125 12.31 25.05 -7.21
C GLY A 125 12.24 23.69 -7.91
N LEU A 126 11.66 22.67 -7.25
CA LEU A 126 11.43 21.36 -7.86
C LEU A 126 10.48 21.44 -9.06
N LYS A 127 9.40 22.24 -8.96
CA LYS A 127 8.48 22.46 -10.08
C LYS A 127 9.17 23.11 -11.27
N ALA A 128 10.06 24.08 -11.04
CA ALA A 128 10.83 24.72 -12.10
C ALA A 128 11.79 23.73 -12.79
N SER A 129 12.46 22.88 -12.02
CA SER A 129 13.42 21.89 -12.56
C SER A 129 12.75 20.73 -13.29
N PHE A 130 11.64 20.20 -12.75
CA PHE A 130 11.01 18.97 -13.24
C PHE A 130 9.69 19.21 -13.99
N GLY A 131 9.24 20.46 -14.12
CA GLY A 131 7.95 20.88 -14.69
C GLY A 131 6.74 20.64 -13.77
N LYS A 132 6.88 19.73 -12.80
CA LYS A 132 5.85 19.37 -11.82
C LYS A 132 6.49 19.11 -10.46
N ILE A 133 5.73 19.35 -9.40
CA ILE A 133 6.15 19.00 -8.04
C ILE A 133 6.15 17.46 -7.95
N PRO A 134 7.27 16.82 -7.56
CA PRO A 134 7.30 15.39 -7.36
C PRO A 134 6.25 14.96 -6.32
N PRO A 135 5.45 13.92 -6.59
CA PRO A 135 4.36 13.53 -5.70
C PRO A 135 4.87 12.99 -4.37
N ASP A 136 4.05 13.15 -3.34
CA ASP A 136 4.22 12.49 -2.04
C ASP A 136 4.06 10.98 -2.20
N LEU A 137 5.00 10.21 -1.65
CA LEU A 137 5.09 8.76 -1.83
C LEU A 137 4.38 7.96 -0.75
N SER A 138 3.75 8.64 0.22
CA SER A 138 3.13 8.05 1.42
C SER A 138 2.20 6.89 1.10
N THR A 139 1.33 7.02 0.10
CA THR A 139 0.33 6.00 -0.29
C THR A 139 0.60 5.39 -1.66
N LEU A 140 1.76 5.68 -2.28
CA LEU A 140 1.99 5.31 -3.67
C LEU A 140 2.06 3.79 -3.86
N TYR A 141 2.52 3.06 -2.84
CA TYR A 141 2.50 1.60 -2.84
C TYR A 141 1.08 1.04 -3.01
N LEU A 142 0.08 1.60 -2.33
CA LEU A 142 -1.32 1.18 -2.48
C LEU A 142 -1.89 1.53 -3.87
N ALA A 143 -1.44 2.64 -4.46
CA ALA A 143 -1.96 3.15 -5.73
C ALA A 143 -1.33 2.50 -6.98
N ARG A 144 -0.14 1.89 -6.85
CA ARG A 144 0.64 1.36 -7.98
C ARG A 144 1.07 -0.09 -7.82
N GLY A 145 1.19 -0.59 -6.59
CA GLY A 145 1.66 -1.94 -6.30
C GLY A 145 3.17 -2.10 -6.44
N ALA A 146 3.67 -3.25 -5.96
CA ALA A 146 5.10 -3.55 -5.91
C ALA A 146 5.75 -3.62 -7.30
N GLY A 147 5.08 -4.26 -8.27
CA GLY A 147 5.64 -4.50 -9.60
C GLY A 147 5.90 -3.21 -10.36
N TYR A 148 4.90 -2.33 -10.41
CA TYR A 148 5.05 -1.02 -11.03
C TYR A 148 6.17 -0.22 -10.36
N LEU A 149 6.18 -0.17 -9.02
CA LEU A 149 7.18 0.63 -8.29
C LEU A 149 8.60 0.11 -8.50
N TYR A 150 8.80 -1.21 -8.48
CA TYR A 150 10.10 -1.81 -8.73
C TYR A 150 10.62 -1.45 -10.13
N GLN A 151 9.80 -1.67 -11.16
CA GLN A 151 10.19 -1.39 -12.54
C GLN A 151 10.37 0.11 -12.79
N PHE A 152 9.50 0.95 -12.22
CA PHE A 152 9.56 2.40 -12.39
C PHE A 152 10.78 3.02 -11.70
N ILE A 153 11.15 2.55 -10.50
CA ILE A 153 12.35 3.06 -9.81
C ILE A 153 13.63 2.57 -10.49
N ALA A 154 13.64 1.33 -11.00
CA ALA A 154 14.77 0.76 -11.73
C ALA A 154 15.03 1.49 -13.05
N ASP A 155 13.97 1.79 -13.81
CA ASP A 155 14.06 2.54 -15.07
C ASP A 155 12.79 3.38 -15.32
N PRO A 156 12.77 4.65 -14.86
CA PRO A 156 11.61 5.51 -15.02
C PRO A 156 11.24 5.77 -16.49
N GLN A 157 12.23 5.88 -17.39
CA GLN A 157 12.01 6.19 -18.80
C GLN A 157 11.36 5.03 -19.55
N LYS A 158 11.71 3.79 -19.16
CA LYS A 158 11.11 2.59 -19.74
C LYS A 158 9.63 2.44 -19.38
N VAL A 159 9.25 2.77 -18.15
CA VAL A 159 7.86 2.65 -17.69
C VAL A 159 7.01 3.88 -18.08
N LEU A 160 7.57 5.08 -17.98
CA LEU A 160 6.90 6.32 -18.39
C LEU A 160 7.82 7.17 -19.29
N PRO A 161 7.74 6.99 -20.62
CA PRO A 161 8.55 7.75 -21.56
C PRO A 161 8.37 9.27 -21.39
N GLY A 162 9.47 10.00 -21.33
CA GLY A 162 9.46 11.46 -21.17
C GLY A 162 9.21 11.93 -19.72
N THR A 163 9.26 11.03 -18.74
CA THR A 163 9.28 11.45 -17.34
C THR A 163 10.52 12.29 -17.04
N THR A 164 10.41 13.24 -16.12
CA THR A 164 11.54 14.07 -15.67
C THR A 164 12.29 13.45 -14.49
N MET A 165 11.79 12.33 -13.96
CA MET A 165 12.49 11.56 -12.93
C MET A 165 13.75 10.91 -13.53
N PRO A 166 14.96 11.20 -13.00
CA PRO A 166 16.19 10.61 -13.50
C PRO A 166 16.30 9.13 -13.10
N LYS A 167 17.06 8.35 -13.88
CA LYS A 167 17.51 7.02 -13.46
C LYS A 167 18.51 7.21 -12.32
N LEU A 168 18.20 6.66 -11.14
CA LEU A 168 19.04 6.79 -9.94
C LEU A 168 19.92 5.55 -9.70
N PHE A 169 19.48 4.38 -10.19
CA PHE A 169 20.12 3.10 -9.96
C PHE A 169 20.62 2.53 -11.28
N PHE A 170 21.94 2.34 -11.40
CA PHE A 170 22.59 1.90 -12.62
C PHE A 170 23.19 0.51 -12.43
N PRO A 171 22.47 -0.57 -12.79
CA PRO A 171 22.96 -1.95 -12.64
C PRO A 171 24.22 -2.23 -13.45
N GLU A 172 24.51 -1.39 -14.45
CA GLU A 172 25.72 -1.47 -15.27
C GLU A 172 27.00 -1.14 -14.46
N TYR A 173 26.87 -0.34 -13.41
CA TYR A 173 27.99 0.09 -12.54
C TYR A 173 27.89 -0.47 -11.12
N ASP A 174 26.67 -0.68 -10.62
CA ASP A 174 26.39 -1.17 -9.29
C ASP A 174 25.53 -2.44 -9.36
N LYS A 175 26.16 -3.60 -9.19
CA LYS A 175 25.46 -4.89 -9.25
C LYS A 175 24.38 -5.04 -8.17
N GLU A 176 24.45 -4.27 -7.09
CA GLU A 176 23.48 -4.28 -6.00
C GLU A 176 22.29 -3.34 -6.25
N ALA A 177 22.29 -2.59 -7.36
CA ALA A 177 21.22 -1.66 -7.73
C ALA A 177 19.82 -2.32 -7.69
N PRO A 178 19.60 -3.51 -8.28
CA PRO A 178 18.30 -4.18 -8.22
C PRO A 178 17.84 -4.49 -6.78
N GLN A 179 18.76 -4.91 -5.92
CA GLN A 179 18.47 -5.20 -4.51
C GLN A 179 18.17 -3.90 -3.74
N LYS A 180 18.89 -2.81 -4.02
CA LYS A 180 18.61 -1.48 -3.43
C LYS A 180 17.22 -0.98 -3.80
N VAL A 181 16.82 -1.13 -5.07
CA VAL A 181 15.46 -0.80 -5.53
C VAL A 181 14.43 -1.66 -4.80
N ALA A 182 14.65 -2.98 -4.71
CA ALA A 182 13.76 -3.88 -3.98
C ALA A 182 13.61 -3.49 -2.51
N LYS A 183 14.70 -3.11 -1.81
CA LYS A 183 14.67 -2.61 -0.43
C LYS A 183 13.85 -1.32 -0.29
N ILE A 184 13.99 -0.38 -1.22
CA ILE A 184 13.17 0.85 -1.24
C ILE A 184 11.68 0.51 -1.39
N VAL A 185 11.34 -0.41 -2.28
CA VAL A 185 9.94 -0.86 -2.44
C VAL A 185 9.45 -1.60 -1.20
N ALA A 186 10.29 -2.43 -0.55
CA ALA A 186 10.00 -3.07 0.73
C ALA A 186 9.68 -2.04 1.83
N TYR A 187 10.43 -0.94 1.87
CA TYR A 187 10.19 0.17 2.77
C TYR A 187 8.85 0.85 2.47
N MET A 188 8.59 1.25 1.22
CA MET A 188 7.32 1.87 0.82
C MET A 188 6.10 0.99 1.14
N ARG A 189 6.26 -0.34 1.02
CA ARG A 189 5.28 -1.33 1.44
C ARG A 189 5.06 -1.31 2.95
N SER A 190 6.14 -1.31 3.73
CA SER A 190 6.08 -1.34 5.20
C SER A 190 5.37 -0.13 5.81
N VAL A 191 5.32 1.00 5.12
CA VAL A 191 4.56 2.19 5.55
C VAL A 191 3.05 1.99 5.39
N ASN A 192 2.62 1.21 4.39
CA ASN A 192 1.21 1.10 4.01
C ASN A 192 0.56 -0.21 4.46
N GLU A 193 1.34 -1.29 4.57
CA GLU A 193 0.83 -2.59 4.96
C GLU A 193 1.15 -2.91 6.44
N PRO A 194 0.25 -3.60 7.16
CA PRO A 194 0.52 -4.02 8.53
C PRO A 194 1.70 -4.98 8.61
N PRO A 195 2.41 -5.04 9.76
CA PRO A 195 3.47 -6.02 9.96
C PRO A 195 2.91 -7.46 9.87
N PRO A 196 3.75 -8.48 9.59
CA PRO A 196 3.32 -9.86 9.41
C PRO A 196 2.47 -10.40 10.56
N GLY A 197 2.82 -10.07 11.81
CA GLY A 197 2.06 -10.49 12.99
C GLY A 197 0.64 -9.94 13.03
N GLU A 198 0.44 -8.67 12.66
CA GLU A 198 -0.90 -8.07 12.60
C GLU A 198 -1.69 -8.57 11.39
N LYS A 199 -1.04 -8.83 10.25
CA LYS A 199 -1.69 -9.48 9.10
C LYS A 199 -2.23 -10.86 9.47
N ALA A 200 -1.43 -11.67 10.15
CA ALA A 200 -1.83 -13.00 10.61
C ALA A 200 -3.02 -12.93 11.58
N LYS A 201 -2.99 -12.01 12.54
CA LYS A 201 -4.13 -11.77 13.46
C LYS A 201 -5.39 -11.37 12.69
N ARG A 202 -5.30 -10.43 11.74
CA ARG A 202 -6.45 -10.00 10.93
C ARG A 202 -7.03 -11.14 10.11
N ALA A 203 -6.18 -11.97 9.50
CA ALA A 203 -6.61 -13.15 8.75
C ALA A 203 -7.34 -14.16 9.66
N LEU A 204 -6.77 -14.46 10.82
CA LEU A 204 -7.39 -15.35 11.81
C LEU A 204 -8.74 -14.82 12.28
N MET A 205 -8.81 -13.54 12.67
CA MET A 205 -10.06 -12.91 13.09
C MET A 205 -11.10 -12.96 11.98
N GLY A 206 -10.71 -12.70 10.73
CA GLY A 206 -11.59 -12.82 9.56
C GLY A 206 -12.17 -14.23 9.40
N VAL A 207 -11.31 -15.27 9.46
CA VAL A 207 -11.75 -16.67 9.35
C VAL A 207 -12.69 -17.05 10.50
N VAL A 208 -12.36 -16.67 11.73
CA VAL A 208 -13.19 -16.94 12.92
C VAL A 208 -14.54 -16.25 12.81
N THR A 209 -14.58 -14.98 12.39
CA THR A 209 -15.82 -14.23 12.21
C THR A 209 -16.71 -14.83 11.12
N ILE A 210 -16.14 -15.24 9.98
CA ILE A 210 -16.90 -15.92 8.91
C ILE A 210 -17.47 -17.24 9.44
N GLY A 211 -16.67 -18.04 10.14
CA GLY A 211 -17.11 -19.29 10.77
C GLY A 211 -18.25 -19.08 11.78
N TYR A 212 -18.14 -18.05 12.62
CA TYR A 212 -19.19 -17.65 13.56
C TYR A 212 -20.50 -17.31 12.86
N PHE A 213 -20.48 -16.52 11.78
CA PHE A 213 -21.69 -16.17 11.05
C PHE A 213 -22.35 -17.37 10.36
N ILE A 214 -21.55 -18.31 9.82
CA ILE A 214 -22.08 -19.56 9.24
C ILE A 214 -22.77 -20.39 10.33
N ALA A 215 -22.12 -20.57 11.48
CA ALA A 215 -22.68 -21.34 12.60
C ALA A 215 -23.96 -20.67 13.15
N MET A 216 -23.93 -19.36 13.37
CA MET A 216 -25.10 -18.60 13.84
C MET A 216 -26.25 -18.66 12.83
N GLY A 217 -25.97 -18.53 11.53
CA GLY A 217 -26.96 -18.68 10.47
C GLY A 217 -27.63 -20.07 10.47
N ALA A 218 -26.83 -21.13 10.64
CA ALA A 218 -27.34 -22.49 10.74
C ALA A 218 -28.20 -22.69 12.01
N LEU A 219 -27.77 -22.17 13.16
CA LEU A 219 -28.53 -22.24 14.41
C LEU A 219 -29.87 -21.50 14.31
N LEU A 220 -29.89 -20.30 13.72
CA LEU A 220 -31.13 -19.56 13.48
C LEU A 220 -32.06 -20.29 12.53
N TRP A 221 -31.52 -20.93 11.49
CA TRP A 221 -32.32 -21.76 10.56
C TRP A 221 -32.96 -22.96 11.27
N ILE A 222 -32.21 -23.66 12.13
CA ILE A 222 -32.72 -24.76 12.96
C ILE A 222 -33.77 -24.26 13.96
N TYR A 223 -33.50 -23.15 14.64
CA TYR A 223 -34.41 -22.53 15.61
C TYR A 223 -35.75 -22.13 14.95
N ARG A 224 -35.68 -21.48 13.78
CA ARG A 224 -36.87 -21.14 12.98
C ARG A 224 -37.68 -22.39 12.64
N LYS A 225 -37.03 -23.48 12.21
CA LYS A 225 -37.70 -24.74 11.88
C LYS A 225 -38.44 -25.31 13.08
N LYS A 226 -37.82 -25.27 14.27
CA LYS A 226 -38.44 -25.73 15.52
C LYS A 226 -39.68 -24.91 15.88
N ILE A 227 -39.59 -23.58 15.83
CA ILE A 227 -40.73 -22.69 16.13
C ILE A 227 -41.87 -22.90 15.12
N ALA A 228 -41.57 -23.01 13.82
CA ALA A 228 -42.57 -23.27 12.79
C ALA A 228 -43.35 -24.57 13.05
N SER A 229 -42.65 -25.66 13.42
CA SER A 229 -43.30 -26.93 13.75
C SER A 229 -44.22 -26.88 14.98
N GLN A 230 -43.98 -25.95 15.90
CA GLN A 230 -44.85 -25.73 17.08
C GLN A 230 -46.10 -24.92 16.75
N MET A 231 -46.10 -24.15 15.64
CA MET A 231 -47.22 -23.32 15.21
C MET A 231 -48.16 -24.02 14.22
N GLY A 232 -47.98 -25.32 13.96
CA GLY A 232 -48.92 -26.12 13.16
C GLY A 232 -48.79 -25.95 11.63
N HIS A 233 -47.61 -25.56 11.14
CA HIS A 233 -47.27 -25.56 9.71
C HIS A 233 -46.20 -26.60 9.37
#